data_AF-A0A849PX67-F1
#
_entry.id   AF-A0A849PX67-F1
#
_cell.length_a   1.000
_cell.length_b   1.000
_cell.length_c   1.000
_cell.angle_alpha   90.00
_cell.angle_beta   90.00
_cell.angle_gamma   90.00
#
_symmetry.space_group_name_H-M   'P 1'
#
loop_
_entity.id
_entity.type
_entity.pdbx_description
1 polymer ?
#
loop_
_entity_poly.entity_id
_entity_poly.type
_entity_poly.pdbx_seq_one_letter_code
_entity_poly.pdbx_strand_id
1 'polypeptide(L)'
;MITRKYVTNVNAYGDMLGRTATHSAWAEGRAVGRAVGRAVGHQKMGFKKWRYISVSDSRSRPSHVALSGNVYEYGTKDSVLALRLMHSPRCRCRSVVFFNDEELNTPQSFFEEQKSKAGLQWDDEKEKWLFSK
;
A
#
# COMPACT_ATOMS: atom_id res chain seq x y z
N MET A 1 27.02 -14.02 28.94
CA MET A 1 25.79 -13.88 29.75
C MET A 1 25.74 -12.42 30.22
N ILE A 2 24.78 -11.61 29.74
CA ILE A 2 24.69 -10.20 30.13
C ILE A 2 23.80 -10.11 31.38
N THR A 3 24.42 -9.82 32.52
CA THR A 3 23.84 -9.80 33.88
C THR A 3 23.75 -8.37 34.42
N ARG A 4 23.00 -7.49 33.75
CA ARG A 4 22.62 -6.18 34.33
C ARG A 4 21.11 -6.03 34.31
N LYS A 5 20.52 -5.75 35.48
CA LYS A 5 19.10 -5.41 35.60
C LYS A 5 18.89 -4.05 34.94
N TYR A 6 18.17 -4.06 33.82
CA TYR A 6 17.74 -2.85 33.13
C TYR A 6 16.60 -2.21 33.93
N VAL A 7 16.83 -1.03 34.49
CA VAL A 7 15.80 -0.24 35.19
C VAL A 7 15.43 0.93 34.29
N THR A 8 14.18 0.94 33.84
CA THR A 8 13.62 1.99 32.98
C THR A 8 12.53 2.75 33.73
N ASN A 9 12.32 4.03 33.42
CA ASN A 9 11.18 4.77 33.95
C ASN A 9 9.88 4.34 33.23
N VAL A 10 8.73 4.58 33.86
CA VAL A 10 7.40 4.16 33.38
C VAL A 10 7.10 4.73 31.98
N ASN A 11 7.55 5.95 31.68
CA ASN A 11 7.36 6.59 30.38
C ASN A 11 8.16 5.88 29.27
N ALA A 12 9.39 5.46 29.55
CA ALA A 12 10.23 4.73 28.61
C ALA A 12 9.77 3.27 28.44
N TYR A 13 9.14 2.67 29.46
CA TYR A 13 8.45 1.39 29.32
C TYR A 13 7.18 1.52 28.47
N GLY A 14 6.40 2.58 28.68
CA GLY A 14 5.24 2.92 27.84
C GLY A 14 5.62 3.16 26.37
N ASP A 15 6.72 3.87 26.12
CA ASP A 15 7.23 4.10 24.76
C ASP A 15 7.79 2.81 24.14
N MET A 16 8.47 1.95 24.91
CA MET A 16 8.91 0.63 24.45
C MET A 16 7.72 -0.28 24.11
N LEU A 17 6.68 -0.31 24.93
CA LEU A 17 5.46 -1.07 24.66
C LEU A 17 4.70 -0.51 23.45
N GLY A 18 4.62 0.81 23.31
CA GLY A 18 4.05 1.47 22.14
C GLY A 18 4.81 1.11 20.86
N ARG A 19 6.14 1.16 20.89
CA ARG A 19 7.00 0.71 19.77
C ARG A 19 6.84 -0.76 19.50
N THR A 20 6.78 -1.62 20.51
CA THR A 20 6.63 -3.07 20.36
C THR A 20 5.25 -3.43 19.83
N ALA A 21 4.18 -2.79 20.31
CA ALA A 21 2.82 -2.96 19.79
C ALA A 21 2.71 -2.47 18.33
N THR A 22 3.35 -1.34 18.00
CA THR A 22 3.44 -0.83 16.63
C THR A 22 4.23 -1.78 15.74
N HIS A 23 5.31 -2.39 16.26
CA HIS A 23 6.16 -3.34 15.55
C HIS A 23 5.51 -4.73 15.41
N SER A 24 4.69 -5.15 16.37
CA SER A 24 3.89 -6.37 16.33
C SER A 24 2.72 -6.22 15.37
N ALA A 25 2.04 -5.07 15.34
CA ALA A 25 1.10 -4.72 14.29
C ALA A 25 1.77 -4.69 12.90
N TRP A 26 3.03 -4.22 12.84
CA TRP A 26 3.88 -4.24 11.65
C TRP A 26 4.35 -5.65 11.22
N ALA A 27 4.41 -6.61 12.15
CA ALA A 27 4.81 -8.01 11.91
C ALA A 27 3.62 -8.93 11.62
N GLU A 28 2.50 -8.78 12.33
CA GLU A 28 1.26 -9.55 12.13
C GLU A 28 0.62 -9.22 10.77
N GLY A 29 0.67 -7.95 10.35
CA GLY A 29 0.30 -7.54 8.99
C GLY A 29 1.23 -8.07 7.89
N ARG A 30 2.36 -8.71 8.24
CA ARG A 30 3.28 -9.33 7.28
C ARG A 30 3.01 -10.83 7.08
N ALA A 31 2.42 -11.50 8.06
CA ALA A 31 2.08 -12.93 8.00
C ALA A 31 0.87 -13.20 7.09
N VAL A 32 -0.11 -12.28 7.06
CA VAL A 32 -1.21 -12.29 6.10
C VAL A 32 -0.79 -11.42 4.92
N GLY A 33 -0.23 -12.05 3.88
CA GLY A 33 0.44 -11.46 2.70
C GLY A 33 0.45 -9.92 2.61
N ARG A 34 1.64 -9.31 2.68
CA ARG A 34 2.01 -7.87 2.72
C ARG A 34 0.94 -6.79 2.40
N ALA A 35 0.08 -6.98 1.41
CA ALA A 35 -0.99 -6.05 1.04
C ALA A 35 -2.25 -6.17 1.92
N VAL A 36 -2.70 -7.40 2.20
CA VAL A 36 -3.89 -7.65 3.03
C VAL A 36 -3.63 -7.32 4.48
N GLY A 37 -2.49 -7.68 5.05
CA GLY A 37 -2.21 -7.33 6.45
C GLY A 37 -2.04 -5.83 6.69
N ARG A 38 -1.55 -5.05 5.71
CA ARG A 38 -1.60 -3.57 5.75
C ARG A 38 -3.02 -3.04 5.66
N ALA A 39 -3.82 -3.55 4.71
CA ALA A 39 -5.21 -3.16 4.55
C ALA A 39 -6.05 -3.41 5.81
N VAL A 40 -5.90 -4.60 6.42
CA VAL A 40 -6.56 -4.98 7.67
C VAL A 40 -6.10 -4.10 8.83
N GLY A 41 -4.80 -3.79 8.91
CA GLY A 41 -4.28 -2.86 9.92
C GLY A 41 -4.88 -1.46 9.80
N HIS A 42 -4.93 -0.89 8.59
CA HIS A 42 -5.52 0.43 8.36
C HIS A 42 -7.02 0.47 8.65
N GLN A 43 -7.76 -0.57 8.25
CA GLN A 43 -9.19 -0.67 8.55
C GLN A 43 -9.45 -0.73 10.06
N LYS A 44 -8.65 -1.47 10.82
CA LYS A 44 -8.74 -1.52 12.29
C LYS A 44 -8.46 -0.18 12.97
N MET A 45 -7.61 0.65 12.36
CA MET A 45 -7.29 2.01 12.84
C MET A 45 -8.36 3.05 12.44
N GLY A 46 -9.47 2.63 11.82
CA GLY A 46 -10.59 3.51 11.46
C GLY A 46 -10.47 4.19 10.08
N PHE A 47 -9.44 3.86 9.29
CA PHE A 47 -9.32 4.40 7.93
C PHE A 47 -10.32 3.72 7.00
N LYS A 48 -11.07 4.53 6.24
CA LYS A 48 -12.11 4.06 5.31
C LYS A 48 -11.59 3.82 3.90
N LYS A 49 -10.63 4.63 3.45
CA LYS A 49 -10.15 4.63 2.07
C LYS A 49 -8.64 4.40 2.00
N TRP A 50 -8.22 3.88 0.86
CA TRP A 50 -6.82 3.67 0.54
C TRP A 50 -6.57 3.89 -0.94
N ARG A 51 -5.36 4.27 -1.28
CA ARG A 51 -4.89 4.47 -2.64
C ARG A 51 -3.95 3.35 -3.06
N TYR A 52 -4.17 2.88 -4.28
CA TYR A 52 -3.32 1.89 -4.92
C TYR A 52 -2.09 2.57 -5.50
N ILE A 53 -0.89 2.11 -5.12
CA ILE A 53 0.37 2.63 -5.65
C ILE A 53 1.14 1.50 -6.30
N SER A 54 1.49 1.67 -7.57
CA SER A 54 2.43 0.81 -8.28
C SER A 54 3.70 1.55 -8.67
N VAL A 55 4.75 0.78 -8.94
CA VAL A 55 6.00 1.29 -9.51
C VAL A 55 5.82 1.40 -11.02
N SER A 56 6.19 2.50 -11.64
CA SER A 56 6.10 2.78 -13.09
C SER A 56 7.46 2.58 -13.78
N ASP A 57 8.06 1.39 -13.64
CA ASP A 57 9.34 1.05 -14.31
C ASP A 57 9.18 -0.09 -15.34
N SER A 58 10.26 -0.39 -16.07
CA SER A 58 10.30 -1.42 -17.12
C SER A 58 9.98 -2.84 -16.67
N ARG A 59 9.99 -3.11 -15.36
CA ARG A 59 9.70 -4.44 -14.77
C ARG A 59 8.25 -4.53 -14.29
N SER A 60 7.52 -3.44 -14.31
CA SER A 60 6.13 -3.41 -13.89
C SER A 60 5.21 -3.94 -14.97
N ARG A 61 4.06 -4.46 -14.54
CA ARG A 61 3.02 -4.93 -15.45
C ARG A 61 2.11 -3.75 -15.81
N PRO A 62 1.73 -3.56 -17.08
CA PRO A 62 0.85 -2.47 -17.49
C PRO A 62 -0.45 -2.40 -16.68
N SER A 63 -1.07 -3.56 -16.41
CA SER A 63 -2.29 -3.65 -15.61
C SER A 63 -2.12 -3.17 -14.16
N HIS A 64 -0.93 -3.28 -13.57
CA HIS A 64 -0.65 -2.75 -12.25
C HIS A 64 -0.39 -1.24 -12.28
N VAL A 65 0.22 -0.74 -13.36
CA VAL A 65 0.47 0.70 -13.56
C VAL A 65 -0.85 1.44 -13.82
N ALA A 66 -1.77 0.83 -14.53
CA ALA A 66 -3.11 1.36 -14.78
C ALA A 66 -3.89 1.69 -13.50
N LEU A 67 -3.76 0.86 -12.47
CA LEU A 67 -4.47 1.05 -11.20
C LEU A 67 -3.77 2.06 -10.27
N SER A 68 -2.57 2.56 -10.60
CA SER A 68 -1.86 3.53 -9.76
C SER A 68 -2.67 4.80 -9.57
N GLY A 69 -2.72 5.33 -8.35
CA GLY A 69 -3.49 6.53 -8.00
C GLY A 69 -4.97 6.27 -7.70
N ASN A 70 -5.53 5.13 -8.11
CA ASN A 70 -6.94 4.83 -7.86
C ASN A 70 -7.19 4.69 -6.35
N VAL A 71 -8.28 5.30 -5.89
CA VAL A 71 -8.72 5.28 -4.49
C VAL A 71 -9.84 4.26 -4.35
N TYR A 72 -9.72 3.41 -3.35
CA TYR A 72 -10.66 2.34 -3.04
C TYR A 72 -11.13 2.50 -1.59
N GLU A 73 -12.39 2.12 -1.35
CA GLU A 73 -12.95 2.01 0.00
C GLU A 73 -12.83 0.58 0.50
N TYR A 74 -12.31 0.40 1.72
CA TYR A 74 -12.18 -0.92 2.33
C TYR A 74 -13.54 -1.61 2.44
N GLY A 75 -13.58 -2.92 2.17
CA GLY A 75 -14.81 -3.72 2.21
C GLY A 75 -15.60 -3.75 0.89
N THR A 76 -15.29 -2.90 -0.08
CA THR A 76 -15.90 -2.98 -1.42
C THR A 76 -15.31 -4.12 -2.26
N LYS A 77 -16.08 -4.61 -3.24
CA LYS A 77 -15.61 -5.64 -4.18
C LYS A 77 -14.35 -5.19 -4.94
N ASP A 78 -14.33 -3.93 -5.37
CA ASP A 78 -13.21 -3.35 -6.10
C ASP A 78 -11.95 -3.28 -5.24
N SER A 79 -12.08 -2.90 -3.97
CA SER A 79 -10.97 -2.95 -3.02
C SER A 79 -10.43 -4.37 -2.85
N VAL A 80 -11.31 -5.38 -2.75
CA VAL A 80 -10.87 -6.78 -2.60
C VAL A 80 -10.15 -7.26 -3.86
N LEU A 81 -10.66 -6.92 -5.05
CA LEU A 81 -10.03 -7.26 -6.32
C LEU A 81 -8.66 -6.58 -6.47
N ALA A 82 -8.57 -5.29 -6.15
CA ALA A 82 -7.32 -4.54 -6.21
C ALA A 82 -6.28 -5.11 -5.24
N LEU A 83 -6.69 -5.48 -4.02
CA LEU A 83 -5.82 -6.16 -3.05
C LEU A 83 -5.36 -7.53 -3.58
N ARG A 84 -6.26 -8.35 -4.14
CA ARG A 84 -5.91 -9.64 -4.74
C ARG A 84 -4.85 -9.50 -5.84
N LEU A 85 -4.93 -8.45 -6.67
CA LEU A 85 -3.92 -8.19 -7.68
C LEU A 85 -2.52 -7.95 -7.07
N MET A 86 -2.47 -7.34 -5.88
CA MET A 86 -1.21 -7.14 -5.14
C MET A 86 -0.60 -8.44 -4.58
N HIS A 87 -1.39 -9.51 -4.44
CA HIS A 87 -0.88 -10.83 -4.01
C HIS A 87 -0.13 -11.59 -5.12
N SER A 88 -0.09 -11.06 -6.34
CA SER A 88 0.63 -11.71 -7.41
C SER A 88 2.15 -11.83 -7.12
N PRO A 89 2.81 -12.93 -7.54
CA PRO A 89 4.24 -13.11 -7.33
C PRO A 89 5.04 -11.94 -7.92
N ARG A 90 6.07 -11.49 -7.19
CA ARG A 90 6.94 -10.36 -7.55
C ARG A 90 6.22 -9.01 -7.68
N CYS A 91 4.99 -8.89 -7.17
CA CYS A 91 4.30 -7.62 -7.11
C CYS A 91 5.01 -6.65 -6.16
N ARG A 92 5.13 -5.40 -6.59
CA ARG A 92 5.75 -4.31 -5.81
C ARG A 92 4.74 -3.22 -5.44
N CYS A 93 3.47 -3.43 -5.75
CA CYS A 93 2.40 -2.50 -5.45
C CYS A 93 2.14 -2.44 -3.94
N ARG A 94 1.59 -1.31 -3.50
CA ARG A 94 1.35 -1.00 -2.10
C ARG A 94 -0.02 -0.35 -1.95
N SER A 95 -0.71 -0.69 -0.87
CA SER A 95 -1.82 0.11 -0.36
C SER A 95 -1.24 1.22 0.52
N VAL A 96 -1.73 2.44 0.32
CA VAL A 96 -1.42 3.61 1.16
C VAL A 96 -2.72 4.22 1.63
N VAL A 97 -2.77 4.68 2.87
CA VAL A 97 -3.97 5.31 3.44
C VAL A 97 -4.32 6.57 2.63
N PHE A 98 -5.61 6.77 2.37
CA PHE A 98 -6.11 7.99 1.74
C PHE A 98 -6.87 8.83 2.77
N PHE A 99 -6.37 10.03 3.04
CA PHE A 99 -6.84 10.87 4.16
C PHE A 99 -8.05 11.76 3.81
N ASN A 100 -8.50 11.82 2.54
CA ASN A 100 -9.46 12.82 2.02
C ASN A 100 -9.05 14.29 2.25
N ASP A 101 -7.75 14.53 2.42
CA ASP A 101 -7.15 15.85 2.62
C ASP A 101 -6.11 16.09 1.51
N GLU A 102 -6.22 17.20 0.79
CA GLU A 102 -5.34 17.51 -0.34
C GLU A 102 -3.88 17.74 0.08
N GLU A 103 -3.62 18.21 1.29
CA GLU A 103 -2.26 18.45 1.77
C GLU A 103 -1.54 17.14 2.15
N LEU A 104 -2.31 16.15 2.64
CA LEU A 104 -1.77 14.85 3.07
C LEU A 104 -1.71 13.82 1.94
N ASN A 105 -2.46 14.03 0.86
CA ASN A 105 -2.53 13.08 -0.25
C ASN A 105 -1.79 13.60 -1.48
N THR A 106 -1.00 12.73 -2.10
CA THR A 106 -0.41 13.03 -3.41
C THR A 106 -1.51 13.37 -4.43
N PRO A 107 -1.40 14.45 -5.21
CA PRO A 107 -2.43 14.81 -6.17
C PRO A 107 -2.57 13.74 -7.25
N GLN A 108 -3.77 13.62 -7.83
CA GLN A 108 -4.05 12.61 -8.85
C GLN A 108 -3.19 12.81 -10.11
N SER A 109 -2.93 14.07 -10.46
CA SER A 109 -2.10 14.48 -11.60
C SER A 109 -0.70 13.86 -11.58
N PHE A 110 -0.11 13.68 -10.39
CA PHE A 110 1.19 13.01 -10.25
C PHE A 110 1.15 11.58 -10.78
N PHE A 111 0.09 10.83 -10.48
CA PHE A 111 -0.03 9.44 -10.94
C PHE A 111 -0.35 9.35 -12.43
N GLU A 112 -1.12 10.29 -12.96
CA GLU A 112 -1.40 10.38 -14.40
C GLU A 112 -0.14 10.71 -15.20
N GLU A 113 0.67 11.64 -14.71
CA GLU A 113 1.98 11.95 -15.31
C GLU A 113 2.91 10.73 -15.26
N GLN A 114 2.93 9.97 -14.16
CA GLN A 114 3.70 8.72 -14.05
C GLN A 114 3.23 7.65 -15.04
N LYS A 115 1.91 7.49 -15.24
CA LYS A 115 1.34 6.56 -16.24
C LYS A 115 1.73 6.99 -17.66
N SER A 116 1.63 8.28 -17.95
CA SER A 116 2.00 8.86 -19.25
C SER A 116 3.49 8.68 -19.55
N LYS A 117 4.37 8.98 -18.59
CA LYS A 117 5.83 8.76 -18.71
C LYS A 117 6.21 7.30 -18.89
N ALA A 118 5.45 6.38 -18.30
CA ALA A 118 5.63 4.95 -18.53
C ALA A 118 5.15 4.49 -19.91
N GLY A 119 4.56 5.38 -20.72
CA GLY A 119 3.98 5.05 -22.01
C GLY A 119 2.72 4.20 -21.90
N LEU A 120 2.01 4.23 -20.77
CA LEU A 120 0.84 3.39 -20.57
C LEU A 120 -0.30 3.80 -21.50
N GLN A 121 -0.76 2.87 -22.34
CA GLN A 121 -1.87 3.06 -23.27
C GLN A 121 -2.83 1.88 -23.20
N TRP A 122 -4.10 2.15 -23.47
CA TRP A 122 -5.12 1.12 -23.63
C TRP A 122 -5.14 0.67 -25.10
N ASP A 123 -5.03 -0.64 -25.33
CA ASP A 123 -5.16 -1.25 -26.64
C ASP A 123 -6.58 -1.80 -26.78
N ASP A 124 -7.41 -1.13 -27.58
CA ASP A 124 -8.82 -1.49 -27.80
C ASP A 124 -8.97 -2.83 -28.53
N GLU A 125 -8.04 -3.21 -29.41
CA GLU A 125 -8.11 -4.49 -30.13
C GLU A 125 -7.82 -5.68 -29.23
N LYS A 126 -6.97 -5.48 -28.21
CA LYS A 126 -6.52 -6.54 -27.29
C LYS A 126 -7.15 -6.44 -25.90
N GLU A 127 -8.05 -5.48 -25.70
CA GLU A 127 -8.73 -5.16 -24.44
C GLU A 127 -7.78 -5.16 -23.23
N LYS A 128 -6.58 -4.58 -23.40
CA LYS A 128 -5.55 -4.61 -22.35
C LYS A 128 -4.67 -3.38 -22.33
N TRP A 129 -4.18 -3.07 -21.14
CA TRP A 129 -3.14 -2.07 -20.95
C TRP A 129 -1.80 -2.56 -21.51
N LEU A 130 -1.13 -1.71 -22.28
CA LEU A 130 0.20 -1.93 -22.84
C LEU A 130 1.10 -0.71 -22.57
N PHE A 131 2.42 -0.93 -22.62
CA PHE A 131 3.37 0.18 -22.71
C PHE A 131 3.66 0.42 -24.19
N SER A 132 3.45 1.66 -24.62
CA SER A 132 3.96 2.21 -25.88
C SER A 132 5.48 2.21 -25.79
N LYS A 133 6.14 1.50 -26.73
CA LYS A 133 7.59 1.49 -26.87
C LYS A 133 8.05 2.65 -27.74
#